data_AF-A0A7S0CKX6-F1
#
_entry.id   AF-A0A7S0CKX6-F1
#
_cell.length_a   1.000
_cell.length_b   1.000
_cell.length_c   1.000
_cell.angle_alpha   90.00
_cell.angle_beta   90.00
_cell.angle_gamma   90.00
#
_symmetry.space_group_name_H-M   'P 1'
#
loop_
_entity.id
_entity.type
_entity.pdbx_description
1 polymer ?
#
loop_
_entity_poly.entity_id
_entity_poly.type
_entity_poly.pdbx_seq_one_letter_code
_entity_poly.pdbx_strand_id
1 'polypeptide(L)'
;ILHGLNGGSTEPYVLDLVRRANAANMTAVVLIARGLSKTPLQGEELFTGARTSDVGAAVCALHTIFGDEAMVLNKLEYKTKIVLVGFSMGAIIGANYTAKARESCGIVGNLSFSGTLCGQAMLDSSLPSNVHSHRVWQPALAWGLKATVIKPFLHLVLKRGITTKGVEAIGSVNELDSKLVCAYHK
;
A
#
# COMPACT_ATOMS: atom_id res chain seq x y z
N ILE A 1 -9.49 -3.96 3.87
CA ILE A 1 -9.21 -2.53 4.10
C ILE A 1 -7.70 -2.31 3.99
N LEU A 2 -7.30 -1.37 3.13
CA LEU A 2 -5.91 -0.96 2.88
C LEU A 2 -5.76 0.47 3.41
N HIS A 3 -5.01 0.63 4.50
CA HIS A 3 -4.83 1.92 5.14
C HIS A 3 -3.88 2.84 4.34
N GLY A 4 -3.90 4.13 4.64
CA GLY A 4 -3.01 5.14 4.06
C GLY A 4 -1.57 5.08 4.56
N LEU A 5 -0.80 6.09 4.20
CA LEU A 5 0.60 6.23 4.59
C LEU A 5 0.77 6.19 6.11
N ASN A 6 1.66 5.33 6.61
CA ASN A 6 1.98 5.18 8.04
C ASN A 6 0.78 4.79 8.94
N GLY A 7 -0.35 4.41 8.35
CA GLY A 7 -1.54 4.04 9.09
C GLY A 7 -1.50 2.61 9.65
N GLY A 8 -2.64 2.20 10.19
CA GLY A 8 -2.86 0.86 10.70
C GLY A 8 -4.33 0.61 11.00
N SER A 9 -4.61 -0.44 11.79
CA SER A 9 -5.97 -0.82 12.18
C SER A 9 -6.64 0.13 13.18
N THR A 10 -5.86 1.03 13.80
CA THR A 10 -6.33 1.97 14.82
C THR A 10 -6.65 3.36 14.26
N GLU A 11 -6.52 3.56 12.95
CA GLU A 11 -6.87 4.83 12.32
C GLU A 11 -8.36 5.12 12.46
N PRO A 12 -8.78 6.36 12.80
CA PRO A 12 -10.20 6.67 13.03
C PRO A 12 -11.12 6.29 11.87
N TYR A 13 -10.69 6.53 10.62
CA TYR A 13 -11.48 6.15 9.44
C TYR A 13 -11.54 4.62 9.22
N VAL A 14 -10.50 3.88 9.62
CA VAL A 14 -10.51 2.41 9.59
C VAL A 14 -11.47 1.89 10.65
N LEU A 15 -11.43 2.45 11.86
CA LEU A 15 -12.34 2.07 12.95
C LEU A 15 -13.80 2.35 12.59
N ASP A 16 -14.11 3.50 12.00
CA ASP A 16 -15.47 3.81 11.56
C ASP A 16 -15.94 2.85 10.45
N LEU A 17 -15.09 2.59 9.46
CA LEU A 17 -15.39 1.66 8.38
C LEU A 17 -15.65 0.24 8.91
N VAL A 18 -14.80 -0.25 9.82
CA VAL A 18 -14.96 -1.57 10.45
C VAL A 18 -16.27 -1.64 11.23
N ARG A 19 -16.60 -0.61 12.02
CA ARG A 19 -17.86 -0.57 12.78
C ARG A 19 -19.07 -0.64 11.86
N ARG A 20 -19.07 0.13 10.77
CA ARG A 20 -20.18 0.14 9.79
C ARG A 20 -20.29 -1.19 9.05
N ALA A 21 -19.17 -1.77 8.63
CA ALA A 21 -19.15 -3.07 7.97
C ALA A 21 -19.70 -4.18 8.89
N ASN A 22 -19.25 -4.23 10.14
CA ASN A 22 -19.74 -5.20 11.11
C ASN A 22 -21.24 -5.01 11.42
N ALA A 23 -21.72 -3.77 11.53
CA ALA A 23 -23.13 -3.47 11.69
C ALA A 23 -24.00 -3.90 10.48
N ALA A 24 -23.39 -3.98 9.29
CA ALA A 24 -23.99 -4.55 8.09
C ALA A 24 -23.77 -6.06 7.95
N ASN A 25 -23.37 -6.75 9.02
CA ASN A 25 -23.09 -8.20 9.05
C ASN A 25 -22.00 -8.64 8.06
N MET A 26 -21.01 -7.78 7.83
CA MET A 26 -19.82 -8.08 7.01
C MET A 26 -18.60 -8.32 7.89
N THR A 27 -17.70 -9.18 7.44
CA THR A 27 -16.37 -9.34 8.06
C THR A 27 -15.42 -8.27 7.54
N ALA A 28 -14.88 -7.45 8.44
CA ALA A 28 -13.87 -6.45 8.09
C ALA A 28 -12.45 -6.93 8.42
N VAL A 29 -11.56 -6.90 7.43
CA VAL A 29 -10.14 -7.25 7.58
C VAL A 29 -9.29 -6.05 7.22
N VAL A 30 -8.32 -5.70 8.07
CA VAL A 30 -7.35 -4.63 7.80
C VAL A 30 -5.99 -5.25 7.51
N LEU A 31 -5.48 -5.02 6.29
CA LEU A 31 -4.12 -5.41 5.95
C LEU A 31 -3.17 -4.34 6.46
N ILE A 32 -2.31 -4.70 7.40
CA ILE A 32 -1.22 -3.85 7.88
C ILE A 32 -0.03 -4.01 6.94
N ALA A 33 0.44 -2.90 6.39
CA ALA A 33 1.60 -2.94 5.52
C ALA A 33 2.87 -3.36 6.30
N ARG A 34 3.74 -4.10 5.62
CA ARG A 34 5.01 -4.62 6.15
C ARG A 34 5.81 -3.55 6.91
N GLY A 35 6.23 -3.87 8.13
CA GLY A 35 7.07 -2.99 8.94
C GLY A 35 6.31 -1.87 9.66
N LEU A 36 4.98 -1.79 9.48
CA LEU A 36 4.12 -0.88 10.22
C LEU A 36 3.46 -1.60 11.40
N SER A 37 2.96 -0.82 12.36
CA SER A 37 2.29 -1.32 13.58
C SER A 37 3.07 -2.43 14.30
N LYS A 38 4.42 -2.33 14.29
CA LYS A 38 5.34 -3.32 14.87
C LYS A 38 5.21 -4.73 14.28
N THR A 39 4.65 -4.87 13.07
CA THR A 39 4.64 -6.14 12.35
C THR A 39 6.08 -6.58 12.09
N PRO A 40 6.49 -7.80 12.48
CA PRO A 40 7.83 -8.29 12.19
C PRO A 40 8.07 -8.33 10.68
N LEU A 41 9.18 -7.75 10.23
CA LEU A 41 9.67 -8.00 8.88
C LEU A 41 10.44 -9.32 8.88
N GLN A 42 10.03 -10.24 8.02
CA GLN A 42 10.82 -11.43 7.69
C GLN A 42 11.54 -11.20 6.36
N GLY A 43 12.85 -11.36 6.37
CA GLY A 43 13.72 -11.13 5.22
C GLY A 43 14.10 -9.66 5.03
N GLU A 44 14.70 -9.37 3.87
CA GLU A 44 15.19 -8.03 3.54
C GLU A 44 14.15 -7.21 2.75
N GLU A 45 12.94 -7.70 2.51
CA GLU A 45 11.95 -7.03 1.65
C GLU A 45 11.18 -5.92 2.38
N LEU A 46 11.63 -4.67 2.19
CA LEU A 46 10.98 -3.48 2.76
C LEU A 46 9.64 -3.15 2.06
N PHE A 47 8.86 -2.30 2.74
CA PHE A 47 7.62 -1.75 2.19
C PHE A 47 7.89 -0.96 0.89
N THR A 48 7.01 -1.16 -0.09
CA THR A 48 6.98 -0.42 -1.36
C THR A 48 5.54 -0.21 -1.79
N GLY A 49 5.18 1.03 -2.14
CA GLY A 49 3.82 1.39 -2.58
C GLY A 49 3.40 0.76 -3.91
N ALA A 50 4.34 0.18 -4.67
CA ALA A 50 4.07 -0.51 -5.93
C ALA A 50 3.81 -2.02 -5.76
N ARG A 51 4.07 -2.58 -4.56
CA ARG A 51 3.92 -4.01 -4.28
C ARG A 51 2.46 -4.37 -4.11
N THR A 52 2.06 -5.37 -4.88
CA THR A 52 0.70 -5.91 -4.89
C THR A 52 0.65 -7.34 -4.38
N SER A 53 1.81 -7.99 -4.18
CA SER A 53 1.89 -9.37 -3.71
C SER A 53 1.36 -9.56 -2.29
N ASP A 54 1.50 -8.55 -1.41
CA ASP A 54 0.93 -8.61 -0.06
C ASP A 54 -0.59 -8.62 -0.07
N VAL A 55 -1.21 -7.84 -0.97
CA VAL A 55 -2.66 -7.88 -1.17
C VAL A 55 -3.07 -9.24 -1.73
N GLY A 56 -2.36 -9.75 -2.73
CA GLY A 56 -2.64 -11.06 -3.31
C GLY A 56 -2.55 -12.21 -2.29
N ALA A 57 -1.51 -12.20 -1.45
CA ALA A 57 -1.35 -13.17 -0.38
C ALA A 57 -2.48 -13.08 0.66
N ALA A 58 -2.89 -11.86 1.03
CA ALA A 58 -4.00 -11.65 1.95
C ALA A 58 -5.34 -12.13 1.36
N VAL A 59 -5.63 -11.82 0.10
CA VAL A 59 -6.84 -12.28 -0.60
C VAL A 59 -6.88 -13.81 -0.67
N CYS A 60 -5.78 -14.44 -1.08
CA CYS A 60 -5.64 -15.89 -1.12
C CYS A 60 -5.88 -16.52 0.27
N ALA A 61 -5.22 -16.00 1.31
CA ALA A 61 -5.40 -16.50 2.67
C ALA A 61 -6.86 -16.37 3.16
N LEU A 62 -7.57 -15.30 2.79
CA LEU A 62 -8.97 -15.12 3.16
C LEU A 62 -9.87 -16.17 2.50
N HIS A 63 -9.69 -16.44 1.21
CA HIS A 63 -10.44 -17.51 0.54
C HIS A 63 -10.15 -18.89 1.12
N THR A 64 -8.88 -19.18 1.40
CA THR A 64 -8.50 -20.42 2.09
C THR A 64 -9.18 -20.55 3.47
N ILE A 65 -9.21 -19.47 4.26
CA ILE A 65 -9.83 -19.46 5.60
C ILE A 65 -11.35 -19.69 5.53
N PHE A 66 -12.02 -19.08 4.55
CA PHE A 66 -13.46 -19.25 4.37
C PHE A 66 -13.83 -20.55 3.62
N GLY A 67 -12.83 -21.30 3.14
CA GLY A 67 -12.99 -22.64 2.57
C GLY A 67 -13.89 -22.65 1.33
N ASP A 68 -13.80 -21.62 0.50
CA ASP A 68 -14.83 -21.29 -0.48
C ASP A 68 -14.37 -21.33 -1.94
N GLU A 69 -13.21 -21.94 -2.18
CA GLU A 69 -12.62 -22.12 -3.49
C GLU A 69 -13.28 -23.30 -4.21
N ALA A 70 -13.86 -23.04 -5.38
CA ALA A 70 -14.43 -24.07 -6.24
C ALA A 70 -13.95 -23.88 -7.69
N MET A 71 -13.55 -24.96 -8.35
CA MET A 71 -13.26 -24.94 -9.78
C MET A 71 -14.55 -25.16 -10.56
N VAL A 72 -15.00 -24.14 -11.31
CA VAL A 72 -16.18 -24.19 -12.17
C VAL A 72 -15.75 -23.84 -13.59
N LEU A 73 -15.90 -24.77 -14.54
CA LEU A 73 -15.55 -24.57 -15.96
C LEU A 73 -14.09 -24.06 -16.17
N ASN A 74 -13.12 -24.64 -15.47
CA ASN A 74 -11.71 -24.22 -15.46
C ASN A 74 -11.46 -22.78 -14.96
N LYS A 75 -12.42 -22.19 -14.27
CA LYS A 75 -12.28 -20.92 -13.56
C LYS A 75 -12.36 -21.16 -12.06
N LEU A 76 -11.47 -20.49 -11.33
CA LEU A 76 -11.52 -20.48 -9.88
C LEU A 76 -12.63 -19.51 -9.46
N GLU A 77 -13.69 -20.04 -8.86
CA GLU A 77 -14.78 -19.26 -8.31
C GLU A 77 -14.71 -19.26 -6.78
N TYR A 78 -15.03 -18.10 -6.22
CA TYR A 78 -15.08 -17.90 -4.78
C TYR A 78 -16.51 -17.53 -4.36
N LYS A 79 -17.04 -18.23 -3.36
CA LYS A 79 -18.38 -17.95 -2.82
C LYS A 79 -18.39 -16.63 -2.04
N THR A 80 -17.39 -16.41 -1.21
CA THR A 80 -17.14 -15.19 -0.44
C THR A 80 -16.76 -14.08 -1.38
N LYS A 81 -17.46 -12.96 -1.26
CA LYS A 81 -17.19 -11.78 -2.07
C LYS A 81 -16.32 -10.84 -1.26
N ILE A 82 -15.10 -10.62 -1.73
CA ILE A 82 -14.15 -9.70 -1.11
C ILE A 82 -14.20 -8.36 -1.84
N VAL A 83 -14.45 -7.29 -1.10
CA VAL A 83 -14.32 -5.90 -1.59
C VAL A 83 -13.07 -5.29 -0.97
N LEU A 84 -12.16 -4.80 -1.79
CA LEU A 84 -11.06 -3.97 -1.32
C LEU A 84 -11.54 -2.54 -1.10
N VAL A 85 -11.10 -1.95 0.00
CA VAL A 85 -11.32 -0.53 0.31
C VAL A 85 -9.98 0.06 0.66
N GLY A 86 -9.48 0.99 -0.16
CA GLY A 86 -8.20 1.63 0.01
C GLY A 86 -8.33 3.14 0.23
N PHE A 87 -7.51 3.68 1.14
CA PHE A 87 -7.39 5.11 1.37
C PHE A 87 -5.96 5.59 1.08
N SER A 88 -5.80 6.71 0.39
CA SER A 88 -4.49 7.31 0.07
C SER A 88 -3.55 6.27 -0.58
N MET A 89 -2.42 5.93 0.06
CA MET A 89 -1.53 4.88 -0.44
C MET A 89 -2.20 3.51 -0.59
N GLY A 90 -3.13 3.16 0.32
CA GLY A 90 -3.89 1.92 0.20
C GLY A 90 -4.80 1.89 -1.03
N ALA A 91 -5.31 3.04 -1.47
CA ALA A 91 -6.06 3.15 -2.73
C ALA A 91 -5.18 2.88 -3.94
N ILE A 92 -3.95 3.42 -3.95
CA ILE A 92 -2.95 3.19 -5.01
C ILE A 92 -2.62 1.69 -5.09
N ILE A 93 -2.30 1.07 -3.95
CA ILE A 93 -1.96 -0.36 -3.88
C ILE A 93 -3.13 -1.22 -4.36
N GLY A 94 -4.35 -0.93 -3.92
CA GLY A 94 -5.56 -1.65 -4.34
C GLY A 94 -5.79 -1.55 -5.84
N ALA A 95 -5.69 -0.34 -6.42
CA ALA A 95 -5.83 -0.13 -7.86
C ALA A 95 -4.77 -0.89 -8.66
N ASN A 96 -3.50 -0.83 -8.22
CA ASN A 96 -2.40 -1.56 -8.84
C ASN A 96 -2.59 -3.08 -8.76
N TYR A 97 -3.10 -3.59 -7.64
CA TYR A 97 -3.39 -5.01 -7.48
C TYR A 97 -4.47 -5.47 -8.47
N THR A 98 -5.59 -4.76 -8.53
CA THR A 98 -6.68 -5.08 -9.47
C THR A 98 -6.18 -5.03 -10.91
N ALA A 99 -5.39 -4.03 -11.29
CA ALA A 99 -4.85 -3.90 -12.64
C ALA A 99 -3.87 -5.03 -13.00
N LYS A 100 -2.99 -5.43 -12.07
CA LYS A 100 -1.99 -6.49 -12.29
C LYS A 100 -2.60 -7.89 -12.28
N ALA A 101 -3.49 -8.17 -11.33
CA ALA A 101 -4.08 -9.48 -11.15
C ALA A 101 -5.24 -9.78 -12.12
N ARG A 102 -5.85 -8.75 -12.73
CA ARG A 102 -6.91 -8.91 -13.76
C ARG A 102 -8.03 -9.85 -13.26
N GLU A 103 -8.38 -10.87 -14.05
CA GLU A 103 -9.44 -11.84 -13.74
C GLU A 103 -9.10 -12.78 -12.56
N SER A 104 -7.82 -12.92 -12.20
CA SER A 104 -7.37 -13.79 -11.10
C SER A 104 -7.19 -13.05 -9.77
N CYS A 105 -7.82 -11.88 -9.62
CA CYS A 105 -7.66 -11.03 -8.43
C CYS A 105 -8.46 -11.45 -7.20
N GLY A 106 -9.33 -12.47 -7.27
CA GLY A 106 -10.08 -12.97 -6.11
C GLY A 106 -10.96 -11.93 -5.39
N ILE A 107 -11.30 -10.82 -6.06
CA ILE A 107 -12.12 -9.75 -5.46
C ILE A 107 -13.26 -9.40 -6.41
N VAL A 108 -14.38 -8.94 -5.85
CA VAL A 108 -15.52 -8.44 -6.67
C VAL A 108 -15.40 -6.96 -7.02
N GLY A 109 -14.53 -6.23 -6.31
CA GLY A 109 -14.34 -4.81 -6.57
C GLY A 109 -13.31 -4.17 -5.64
N ASN A 110 -12.87 -2.98 -6.05
CA ASN A 110 -11.96 -2.14 -5.28
C ASN A 110 -12.50 -0.70 -5.21
N LEU A 111 -12.71 -0.20 -4.00
CA LEU A 111 -13.11 1.16 -3.69
C LEU A 111 -11.87 1.97 -3.29
N SER A 112 -11.55 2.98 -4.08
CA SER A 112 -10.32 3.77 -3.92
C SER A 112 -10.64 5.21 -3.52
N PHE A 113 -10.24 5.60 -2.31
CA PHE A 113 -10.46 6.94 -1.75
C PHE A 113 -9.16 7.73 -1.69
N SER A 114 -9.16 8.94 -2.25
CA SER A 114 -8.02 9.88 -2.15
C SER A 114 -6.67 9.29 -2.57
N GLY A 115 -6.67 8.29 -3.46
CA GLY A 115 -5.46 7.75 -4.09
C GLY A 115 -5.05 8.57 -5.31
N THR A 116 -3.79 8.43 -5.74
CA THR A 116 -3.36 8.94 -7.05
C THR A 116 -3.40 7.82 -8.09
N LEU A 117 -3.90 8.13 -9.28
CA LEU A 117 -3.91 7.19 -10.42
C LEU A 117 -2.63 7.29 -11.26
N CYS A 118 -2.05 8.48 -11.35
CA CYS A 118 -0.78 8.73 -12.05
C CYS A 118 0.10 9.68 -11.24
N GLY A 119 0.90 9.12 -10.32
CA GLY A 119 1.78 9.91 -9.45
C GLY A 119 2.79 10.76 -10.21
N GLN A 120 3.26 10.29 -11.38
CA GLN A 120 4.20 11.05 -12.22
C GLN A 120 3.55 12.30 -12.80
N ALA A 121 2.37 12.19 -13.41
CA ALA A 121 1.66 13.35 -13.97
C ALA A 121 1.17 14.30 -12.87
N MET A 122 0.65 13.75 -11.76
CA MET A 122 0.14 14.53 -10.62
C MET A 122 1.24 15.26 -9.85
N LEU A 123 2.50 14.87 -10.01
CA LEU A 123 3.66 15.52 -9.39
C LEU A 123 4.61 16.09 -10.44
N ASP A 124 4.15 16.32 -11.66
CA ASP A 124 4.94 17.05 -12.65
C ASP A 124 5.17 18.48 -12.14
N SER A 125 6.43 18.82 -11.91
CA SER A 125 6.84 20.14 -11.39
C SER A 125 6.75 21.24 -12.43
N SER A 126 6.58 20.90 -13.71
CA SER A 126 6.31 21.87 -14.77
C SER A 126 4.90 22.44 -14.70
N LEU A 127 3.97 21.76 -14.00
CA LEU A 127 2.59 22.21 -13.85
C LEU A 127 2.45 23.16 -12.65
N PRO A 128 1.95 24.40 -12.86
CA PRO A 128 1.78 25.38 -11.78
C PRO A 128 0.92 24.89 -10.61
N SER A 129 -0.09 24.07 -10.90
CA SER A 129 -0.99 23.46 -9.89
C SER A 129 -0.24 22.59 -8.88
N ASN A 130 0.92 22.04 -9.26
CA ASN A 130 1.66 21.08 -8.46
C ASN A 130 2.76 21.74 -7.63
N VAL A 131 3.10 23.00 -7.90
CA VAL A 131 4.14 23.74 -7.17
C VAL A 131 3.84 23.80 -5.67
N HIS A 132 2.58 24.00 -5.29
CA HIS A 132 2.18 23.99 -3.89
C HIS A 132 2.40 22.60 -3.25
N SER A 133 2.05 21.53 -3.96
CA SER A 133 2.29 20.16 -3.50
C SER A 133 3.76 19.87 -3.26
N HIS A 134 4.63 20.26 -4.19
CA HIS A 134 6.08 20.10 -4.06
C HIS A 134 6.69 20.89 -2.91
N ARG A 135 6.14 22.06 -2.60
CA ARG A 135 6.65 22.91 -1.53
C ARG A 135 6.15 22.52 -0.14
N VAL A 136 4.92 22.01 -0.05
CA VAL A 136 4.24 21.80 1.24
C VAL A 136 4.04 20.32 1.54
N TRP A 137 3.38 19.60 0.64
CA TRP A 137 2.94 18.22 0.89
C TRP A 137 4.04 17.19 0.68
N GLN A 138 4.80 17.28 -0.41
CA GLN A 138 5.84 16.31 -0.74
C GLN A 138 6.93 16.18 0.33
N PRO A 139 7.48 17.28 0.90
CA PRO A 139 8.50 17.17 1.94
C PRO A 139 7.95 16.54 3.22
N ALA A 140 6.72 16.88 3.61
CA ALA A 140 6.06 16.31 4.79
C ALA A 140 5.81 14.81 4.62
N LEU A 141 5.29 14.38 3.46
CA LEU A 141 5.06 12.98 3.15
C LEU A 141 6.37 12.19 3.08
N ALA A 142 7.40 12.73 2.42
CA ALA A 142 8.72 12.12 2.34
C ALA A 142 9.36 11.97 3.73
N TRP A 143 9.25 13.00 4.58
CA TRP A 143 9.72 12.93 5.96
C TRP A 143 9.02 11.83 6.75
N GLY A 144 7.69 11.75 6.66
CA GLY A 144 6.89 10.71 7.32
C GLY A 144 7.27 9.31 6.85
N LEU A 145 7.45 9.10 5.54
CA LEU A 145 7.91 7.84 4.98
C LEU A 145 9.32 7.47 5.45
N LYS A 146 10.25 8.42 5.47
CA LYS A 146 11.60 8.18 5.98
C LYS A 146 11.56 7.75 7.44
N ALA A 147 10.75 8.41 8.27
CA ALA A 147 10.64 8.08 9.69
C ALA A 147 10.08 6.68 9.94
N THR A 148 9.14 6.22 9.12
CA THR A 148 8.38 5.00 9.39
C THR A 148 8.85 3.80 8.57
N VAL A 149 9.24 3.99 7.31
CA VAL A 149 9.64 2.91 6.39
C VAL A 149 11.15 2.76 6.28
N ILE A 150 11.91 3.85 6.40
CA ILE A 150 13.37 3.81 6.19
C ILE A 150 14.13 3.72 7.51
N LYS A 151 13.88 4.64 8.45
CA LYS A 151 14.64 4.78 9.70
C LYS A 151 14.69 3.48 10.52
N PRO A 152 13.60 2.71 10.71
CA PRO A 152 13.66 1.46 11.46
C PRO A 152 14.56 0.40 10.79
N PHE A 153 14.74 0.50 9.49
CA PHE A 153 15.47 -0.46 8.66
C PHE A 153 16.70 0.16 7.99
N LEU A 154 17.20 1.27 8.53
CA LEU A 154 18.31 2.02 7.94
C LEU A 154 19.54 1.13 7.72
N HIS A 155 19.82 0.22 8.64
CA HIS A 155 20.92 -0.73 8.51
C HIS A 155 20.84 -1.61 7.24
N LEU A 156 19.64 -2.03 6.83
CA LEU A 156 19.44 -2.78 5.58
C LEU A 156 19.65 -1.90 4.37
N VAL A 157 19.16 -0.66 4.42
CA VAL A 157 19.32 0.34 3.36
C VAL A 157 20.80 0.67 3.14
N LEU A 158 21.57 0.85 4.22
CA LEU A 158 23.02 1.09 4.15
C LEU A 158 23.78 -0.11 3.59
N LYS A 159 23.41 -1.35 3.96
CA LYS A 159 24.01 -2.58 3.44
C LYS A 159 23.89 -2.68 1.90
N ARG A 160 22.86 -2.07 1.32
CA ARG A 160 22.63 -2.00 -0.13
C ARG A 160 23.34 -0.81 -0.82
N GLY A 161 24.23 -0.11 -0.11
CA GLY A 161 25.04 0.96 -0.68
C GLY A 161 24.37 2.34 -0.75
N ILE A 162 23.14 2.48 -0.22
CA ILE A 162 22.48 3.77 -0.10
C ILE A 162 23.05 4.50 1.10
N THR A 163 23.52 5.74 0.94
CA THR A 163 24.14 6.51 2.03
C THR A 163 23.10 7.24 2.89
N THR A 164 23.46 7.55 4.14
CA THR A 164 22.61 8.39 5.03
C THR A 164 22.29 9.75 4.41
N LYS A 165 23.29 10.41 3.80
CA LYS A 165 23.11 11.64 3.03
C LYS A 165 22.13 11.45 1.86
N GLY A 166 22.20 10.31 1.18
CA GLY A 166 21.27 9.95 0.12
C GLY A 166 19.82 9.83 0.61
N VAL A 167 19.61 9.23 1.79
CA VAL A 167 18.30 9.18 2.45
C VAL A 167 17.81 10.56 2.85
N GLU A 168 18.68 11.40 3.43
CA GLU A 168 18.33 12.75 3.87
C GLU A 168 17.91 13.65 2.72
N ALA A 169 18.59 13.55 1.57
CA ALA A 169 18.36 14.36 0.37
C ALA A 169 16.99 14.13 -0.29
N ILE A 170 16.27 13.08 0.06
CA ILE A 170 14.93 12.81 -0.49
C ILE A 170 13.92 13.83 0.02
N GLY A 171 13.34 14.60 -0.90
CA GLY A 171 12.37 15.66 -0.61
C GLY A 171 10.94 15.35 -1.06
N SER A 172 10.72 14.25 -1.79
CA SER A 172 9.39 13.89 -2.30
C SER A 172 9.13 12.39 -2.28
N VAL A 173 7.85 12.01 -2.43
CA VAL A 173 7.43 10.60 -2.48
C VAL A 173 7.98 9.91 -3.73
N ASN A 174 7.98 10.59 -4.89
CA ASN A 174 8.55 10.03 -6.13
C ASN A 174 10.06 9.79 -6.03
N GLU A 175 10.79 10.70 -5.36
CA GLU A 175 12.22 10.48 -5.12
C GLU A 175 12.47 9.34 -4.14
N LEU A 176 11.64 9.21 -3.10
CA LEU A 176 11.72 8.08 -2.20
C LEU A 176 11.52 6.77 -2.95
N ASP A 177 10.52 6.70 -3.83
CA ASP A 177 10.25 5.51 -4.62
C ASP A 177 11.41 5.22 -5.59
N SER A 178 11.76 6.18 -6.44
CA SER A 178 12.77 5.99 -7.50
C SER A 178 14.22 5.85 -7.00
N LYS A 179 14.62 6.61 -5.97
CA LYS A 179 16.03 6.72 -5.51
C LYS A 179 16.32 5.87 -4.28
N LEU A 180 15.32 5.52 -3.47
CA LEU A 180 15.50 4.63 -2.31
C LEU A 180 14.87 3.27 -2.54
N VAL A 181 13.55 3.20 -2.74
CA VAL A 181 12.81 1.93 -2.77
C VAL A 181 13.19 1.09 -4.00
N CYS A 182 13.12 1.66 -5.21
CA CYS A 182 13.52 0.96 -6.43
C CYS A 182 15.02 0.63 -6.42
N ALA A 183 15.87 1.50 -5.90
CA ALA A 183 17.31 1.22 -5.77
C ALA A 183 17.58 0.07 -4.80
N TYR A 184 16.80 -0.03 -3.72
CA TYR A 184 16.90 -1.08 -2.73
C TYR A 184 16.50 -2.46 -3.27
N HIS A 185 15.50 -2.51 -4.16
CA HIS A 185 14.98 -3.75 -4.75
C HIS A 185 15.64 -4.13 -6.09
N LYS A 186 16.70 -3.42 -6.51
CA LYS A 186 17.59 -3.83 -7.60
C LYS A 186 18.67 -4.79 -7.08
#